data_AF-R8B9U3-F1
#
_entry.id   AF-R8B9U3-F1
#
_cell.length_a   1.000
_cell.length_b   1.000
_cell.length_c   1.000
_cell.angle_alpha   90.00
_cell.angle_beta   90.00
_cell.angle_gamma   90.00
#
_symmetry.space_group_name_H-M   'P 1'
#
loop_
_entity.id
_entity.type
_entity.pdbx_description
1 polymer ?
#
loop_
_entity_poly.entity_id
_entity_poly.type
_entity_poly.pdbx_seq_one_letter_code
_entity_poly.pdbx_strand_id
1 'polypeptide(L)'
;MPCFQSDLRDSTFFRIIGPQYTPRRAIYALEDPSEEGAQVKTITITQSVGGHDLTIYAAKFIPTPEDKVAYIWTDSDGNQQSMPMPHYCITCIPEITRNIMQYITRSKWSYIEMLKKSDPLAWKTLSMASQYARNKVTRYCDMREFEGYFHTAKMLLSRFHFVCNGSAPLRSKWTSPETLLLAKLQSHEIEFMGETQVEILRRETELLQLREKHKYESDLYWCQQMFFDNWDSGSPNIEDEVF
;
A
#
# COMPACT_ATOMS: atom_id res chain seq x y z
N MET A 1 41.18 -13.34 7.95
CA MET A 1 40.10 -12.35 8.14
C MET A 1 39.17 -12.91 9.21
N PRO A 2 39.00 -12.25 10.35
CA PRO A 2 38.16 -12.79 11.42
C PRO A 2 36.69 -12.70 11.00
N CYS A 3 35.99 -13.79 11.24
CA CYS A 3 34.67 -14.11 10.73
C CYS A 3 33.63 -13.19 11.36
N PHE A 4 32.94 -12.39 10.54
CA PHE A 4 31.85 -11.51 10.97
C PHE A 4 30.59 -12.37 11.23
N GLN A 5 30.50 -12.92 12.45
CA GLN A 5 29.29 -13.59 12.96
C GLN A 5 28.39 -12.53 13.62
N SER A 6 27.63 -11.81 12.81
CA SER A 6 26.64 -10.86 13.32
C SER A 6 25.26 -11.52 13.36
N ASP A 7 24.66 -11.57 14.56
CA ASP A 7 23.29 -12.03 14.82
C ASP A 7 22.29 -11.01 14.24
N LEU A 8 21.02 -11.38 14.05
CA LEU A 8 19.98 -10.50 13.50
C LEU A 8 19.79 -9.21 14.31
N ARG A 9 20.16 -9.24 15.60
CA ARG A 9 20.19 -8.06 16.47
C ARG A 9 21.31 -7.09 16.12
N ASP A 10 22.42 -7.55 15.55
CA ASP A 10 23.53 -6.68 15.14
C ASP A 10 23.19 -5.87 13.88
N SER A 11 22.06 -6.15 13.20
CA SER A 11 21.55 -5.27 12.14
C SER A 11 21.18 -3.85 12.65
N THR A 12 21.04 -3.66 13.97
CA THR A 12 20.88 -2.32 14.56
C THR A 12 22.18 -1.50 14.59
N PHE A 13 23.36 -2.10 14.36
CA PHE A 13 24.63 -1.35 14.34
C PHE A 13 24.70 -0.27 13.25
N PHE A 14 23.85 -0.34 12.22
CA PHE A 14 23.77 0.67 11.16
C PHE A 14 22.69 1.75 11.40
N ARG A 15 22.03 1.79 12.56
CA ARG A 15 20.86 2.67 12.80
C ARG A 15 20.93 3.50 14.08
N ILE A 16 22.11 3.92 14.53
CA ILE A 16 22.22 4.92 15.62
C ILE A 16 21.84 6.31 15.10
N ILE A 17 22.11 6.58 13.82
CA ILE A 17 21.68 7.76 13.08
C ILE A 17 21.08 7.20 11.79
N GLY A 18 19.76 7.28 11.63
CA GLY A 18 19.08 6.75 10.43
C GLY A 18 19.66 7.32 9.14
N PRO A 19 19.35 6.72 7.96
CA PRO A 19 19.78 7.27 6.68
C PRO A 19 19.39 8.75 6.67
N GLN A 20 20.38 9.61 6.44
CA GLN A 20 20.17 11.04 6.52
C GLN A 20 19.26 11.45 5.36
N TYR A 21 17.96 11.54 5.64
CA TYR A 21 16.95 11.73 4.60
C TYR A 21 17.14 13.08 3.90
N THR A 22 17.22 13.03 2.58
CA THR A 22 16.98 14.20 1.72
C THR A 22 15.48 14.55 1.80
N PRO A 23 15.10 15.82 2.02
CA PRO A 23 13.69 16.23 2.14
C PRO A 23 12.95 16.36 0.79
N ARG A 24 13.57 15.97 -0.32
CA ARG A 24 13.05 16.13 -1.69
C ARG A 24 11.76 15.34 -1.91
N ARG A 25 10.66 16.04 -2.24
CA ARG A 25 9.34 15.45 -2.54
C ARG A 25 9.39 14.37 -3.63
N ALA A 26 10.20 14.59 -4.68
CA ALA A 26 10.36 13.66 -5.80
C ALA A 26 10.76 12.24 -5.35
N ILE A 27 11.58 12.12 -4.30
CA ILE A 27 12.00 10.81 -3.75
C ILE A 27 10.80 10.06 -3.15
N TYR A 28 9.93 10.76 -2.42
CA TYR A 28 8.74 10.17 -1.81
C TYR A 28 7.62 9.89 -2.84
N ALA A 29 7.62 10.65 -3.94
CA ALA A 29 6.73 10.41 -5.08
C ALA A 29 7.23 9.31 -6.03
N LEU A 30 8.39 8.70 -5.75
CA LEU A 30 9.06 7.72 -6.63
C LEU A 30 9.32 8.24 -8.05
N GLU A 31 9.52 9.55 -8.16
CA GLU A 31 9.96 10.20 -9.40
C GLU A 31 11.46 9.96 -9.59
N ASP A 32 11.92 9.92 -10.85
CA ASP A 32 13.33 9.75 -11.17
C ASP A 32 14.06 11.11 -11.10
N PRO A 33 14.98 11.32 -10.14
CA PRO A 33 15.67 12.60 -9.98
C PRO A 33 16.96 12.70 -10.80
N SER A 34 17.24 11.73 -11.67
CA SER A 34 18.46 11.71 -12.49
C SER A 34 18.55 12.88 -13.47
N GLU A 35 19.78 13.25 -13.80
CA GLU A 35 20.08 14.26 -14.80
C GLU A 35 19.75 13.73 -16.21
N GLU A 36 19.14 14.58 -17.05
CA GLU A 36 18.79 14.21 -18.43
C GLU A 36 20.05 13.81 -19.23
N GLY A 37 20.05 12.61 -19.79
CA GLY A 37 21.19 12.07 -20.55
C GLY A 37 22.35 11.56 -19.70
N ALA A 38 22.18 11.46 -18.37
CA ALA A 38 23.21 10.89 -17.51
C ALA A 38 23.50 9.42 -17.85
N GLN A 39 24.78 9.04 -17.77
CA GLN A 39 25.19 7.65 -17.98
C GLN A 39 24.65 6.76 -16.85
N VAL A 40 23.84 5.77 -17.24
CA VAL A 40 23.31 4.75 -16.33
C VAL A 40 24.40 3.74 -15.99
N LYS A 41 24.64 3.52 -14.70
CA LYS A 41 25.51 2.49 -14.15
C LYS A 41 24.68 1.33 -13.63
N THR A 42 25.05 0.12 -14.04
CA THR A 42 24.47 -1.11 -13.51
C THR A 42 25.27 -1.55 -12.29
N ILE A 43 24.60 -1.77 -11.15
CA ILE A 43 25.21 -2.22 -9.90
C ILE A 43 24.52 -3.50 -9.48
N THR A 44 25.32 -4.49 -9.08
CA THR A 44 24.82 -5.76 -8.54
C THR A 44 25.08 -5.80 -7.04
N ILE A 45 24.02 -5.98 -6.26
CA ILE A 45 24.05 -6.10 -4.81
C ILE A 45 23.72 -7.55 -4.45
N THR A 46 24.50 -8.13 -3.54
CA THR A 46 24.25 -9.48 -3.04
C THR A 46 24.35 -9.49 -1.52
N GLN A 47 23.52 -10.29 -0.87
CA GLN A 47 23.63 -10.55 0.57
C GLN A 47 24.43 -11.83 0.86
N SER A 48 25.01 -12.47 -0.17
CA SER A 48 25.73 -13.74 -0.06
C SER A 48 24.88 -14.89 0.52
N VAL A 49 23.55 -14.74 0.52
CA VAL A 49 22.60 -15.76 0.97
C VAL A 49 21.86 -16.30 -0.25
N GLY A 50 21.96 -17.62 -0.46
CA GLY A 50 21.20 -18.30 -1.50
C GLY A 50 21.64 -18.03 -2.95
N GLY A 51 22.75 -17.33 -3.17
CA GLY A 51 23.28 -17.05 -4.51
C GLY A 51 22.39 -16.13 -5.35
N HIS A 52 21.57 -15.31 -4.69
CA HIS A 52 20.68 -14.36 -5.37
C HIS A 52 21.32 -12.98 -5.40
N ASP A 53 21.24 -12.35 -6.56
CA ASP A 53 21.78 -11.02 -6.81
C ASP A 53 20.65 -10.07 -7.19
N LEU A 54 20.69 -8.86 -6.64
CA LEU A 54 19.80 -7.75 -6.96
C LEU A 54 20.53 -6.77 -7.87
N THR A 55 20.05 -6.64 -9.11
CA THR A 55 20.54 -5.62 -10.04
C THR A 55 19.77 -4.31 -9.86
N ILE A 56 20.49 -3.23 -9.60
CA ILE A 56 19.96 -1.86 -9.56
C ILE A 56 20.66 -0.99 -10.61
N TYR A 57 20.02 0.12 -10.93
CA TYR A 57 20.54 1.12 -11.86
C TYR A 57 20.73 2.44 -11.12
N ALA A 58 21.87 3.08 -11.34
CA ALA A 58 22.21 4.36 -10.73
C ALA A 58 22.69 5.35 -11.79
N ALA A 59 22.22 6.59 -11.70
CA ALA A 59 22.64 7.69 -12.57
C ALA A 59 23.01 8.92 -11.74
N LYS A 60 23.75 9.85 -12.35
CA LYS A 60 24.05 11.12 -11.69
C LYS A 60 22.78 11.94 -11.51
N PHE A 61 22.70 12.70 -10.42
CA PHE A 61 21.66 13.70 -10.22
C PHE A 61 22.29 15.07 -9.93
N ILE A 62 21.51 16.12 -10.18
CA ILE A 62 21.90 17.49 -9.84
C ILE A 62 21.50 17.75 -8.39
N PRO A 63 22.47 18.00 -7.47
CA PRO A 63 22.16 18.26 -6.07
C PRO A 63 21.48 19.62 -5.89
N THR A 64 20.50 19.64 -5.01
CA THR A 64 19.84 20.85 -4.52
C THR A 64 20.44 21.29 -3.18
N PRO A 65 20.24 22.55 -2.73
CA PRO A 65 20.78 23.02 -1.45
C PRO A 65 20.31 22.22 -0.23
N GLU A 66 19.18 21.51 -0.36
CA GLU A 66 18.59 20.67 0.67
C GLU A 66 19.18 19.24 0.69
N ASP A 67 19.94 18.87 -0.35
CA ASP A 67 20.54 17.55 -0.48
C ASP A 67 21.79 17.40 0.39
N LYS A 68 21.91 16.21 0.99
CA LYS A 68 23.11 15.84 1.74
C LYS A 68 24.19 15.31 0.80
N VAL A 69 25.10 16.21 0.43
CA VAL A 69 26.21 15.94 -0.50
C VAL A 69 27.50 15.50 0.19
N ALA A 70 27.54 15.49 1.52
CA ALA A 70 28.69 15.04 2.29
C ALA A 70 28.25 14.35 3.59
N TYR A 71 29.00 13.34 3.98
CA TYR A 71 28.89 12.72 5.29
C TYR A 71 29.82 13.46 6.26
N ILE A 72 29.25 14.09 7.27
CA ILE A 72 29.98 14.84 8.30
C ILE A 72 29.90 14.05 9.61
N TRP A 73 31.04 13.84 10.27
CA TRP A 73 31.11 13.19 11.57
C TRP A 73 32.13 13.89 12.47
N THR A 74 32.01 13.67 13.77
CA THR A 74 33.02 14.10 14.75
C THR A 74 33.95 12.92 15.02
N ASP A 75 35.26 13.13 14.91
CA ASP A 75 36.26 12.12 15.23
C ASP A 75 36.40 11.89 16.75
N SER A 76 37.22 10.91 17.14
CA SER A 76 37.52 10.63 18.56
C SER A 76 38.18 11.80 19.28
N ASP A 77 38.81 12.71 18.53
CA ASP A 77 39.55 13.87 19.04
C ASP A 77 38.65 15.12 19.11
N GLY A 78 37.37 15.00 18.75
CA GLY A 78 36.39 16.08 18.79
C GLY A 78 36.39 17.00 17.57
N ASN A 79 37.19 16.74 16.53
CA ASN A 79 37.21 17.55 15.32
C ASN A 79 36.11 17.10 14.35
N GLN A 80 35.54 18.05 13.62
CA GLN A 80 34.61 17.75 12.54
C GLN A 80 35.38 17.31 11.29
N GLN A 81 35.06 16.12 10.81
CA GLN A 81 35.52 15.55 9.56
C GLN A 81 34.37 15.54 8.54
N SER A 82 34.71 15.67 7.26
CA SER A 82 33.74 15.64 6.16
C SER A 82 34.26 14.77 5.02
N MET A 83 33.39 13.89 4.52
CA MET A 83 33.64 13.04 3.35
C MET A 83 32.62 13.37 2.28
N PRO A 84 33.04 13.86 1.09
CA PRO A 84 32.13 14.14 0.00
C PRO A 84 31.47 12.84 -0.48
N MET A 85 30.16 12.89 -0.71
CA MET A 85 29.39 11.76 -1.22
C MET A 85 29.20 11.90 -2.72
N PRO A 86 29.37 10.83 -3.51
CA PRO A 86 29.16 10.90 -4.94
C PRO A 86 27.65 11.10 -5.23
N HIS A 87 27.33 12.05 -6.11
CA HIS A 87 25.94 12.41 -6.46
C HIS A 87 25.31 11.39 -7.40
N TYR A 88 24.99 10.20 -6.88
CA TYR A 88 24.26 9.17 -7.60
C TYR A 88 22.90 8.93 -6.95
N CYS A 89 21.91 8.74 -7.78
CA CYS A 89 20.56 8.36 -7.40
C CYS A 89 20.18 7.05 -8.10
N ILE A 90 19.15 6.39 -7.57
CA ILE A 90 18.51 5.25 -8.21
C ILE A 90 17.69 5.78 -9.40
N THR A 91 17.82 5.16 -10.57
CA THR A 91 17.11 5.52 -11.82
C THR A 91 16.40 4.30 -12.39
N CYS A 92 15.59 4.44 -13.44
CA CYS A 92 14.83 3.32 -14.03
C CYS A 92 13.94 2.65 -12.97
N ILE A 93 13.16 3.46 -12.25
CA ILE A 93 12.34 3.04 -11.11
C ILE A 93 11.42 1.85 -11.44
N PRO A 94 10.73 1.79 -12.61
CA PRO A 94 9.90 0.64 -12.97
C PRO A 94 10.69 -0.68 -13.07
N GLU A 95 11.86 -0.65 -13.72
CA GLU A 95 12.73 -1.80 -13.90
C GLU A 95 13.31 -2.27 -12.56
N ILE A 96 13.71 -1.34 -11.69
CA ILE A 96 14.24 -1.68 -10.36
C ILE A 96 13.15 -2.27 -9.49
N THR A 97 11.94 -1.71 -9.53
CA THR A 97 10.79 -2.28 -8.80
C THR A 97 10.57 -3.73 -9.21
N ARG A 98 10.61 -4.01 -10.53
CA ARG A 98 10.55 -5.38 -11.06
C ARG A 98 11.72 -6.24 -10.58
N ASN A 99 12.96 -5.74 -10.61
CA ASN A 99 14.14 -6.47 -10.16
C ASN A 99 14.09 -6.80 -8.66
N ILE A 100 13.64 -5.86 -7.83
CA ILE A 100 13.44 -6.05 -6.39
C ILE A 100 12.40 -7.14 -6.14
N MET A 101 11.24 -7.06 -6.81
CA MET A 101 10.18 -8.06 -6.65
C MET A 101 10.65 -9.46 -7.10
N GLN A 102 11.42 -9.54 -8.19
CA GLN A 102 12.03 -10.80 -8.63
C GLN A 102 13.05 -11.33 -7.62
N TYR A 103 13.93 -10.47 -7.09
CA TYR A 103 14.89 -10.84 -6.06
C TYR A 103 14.19 -11.38 -4.81
N ILE A 104 13.17 -10.69 -4.29
CA ILE A 104 12.39 -11.13 -3.11
C ILE A 104 11.78 -12.51 -3.38
N THR A 105 11.16 -12.69 -4.54
CA THR A 105 10.49 -13.95 -4.90
C THR A 105 11.48 -15.11 -4.99
N ARG A 106 12.63 -14.90 -5.63
CA ARG A 106 13.68 -15.93 -5.81
C ARG A 106 14.41 -16.24 -4.51
N SER A 107 14.69 -15.23 -3.70
CA SER A 107 15.49 -15.37 -2.48
C SER A 107 14.71 -15.90 -1.28
N LYS A 108 13.38 -15.71 -1.24
CA LYS A 108 12.51 -16.12 -0.12
C LYS A 108 12.83 -17.52 0.41
N TRP A 109 12.95 -18.50 -0.47
CA TRP A 109 13.17 -19.89 -0.06
C TRP A 109 14.55 -20.12 0.55
N SER A 110 15.58 -19.43 0.06
CA SER A 110 16.92 -19.53 0.63
C SER A 110 16.96 -19.05 2.07
N TYR A 111 16.24 -17.96 2.39
CA TYR A 111 16.11 -17.48 3.78
C TYR A 111 15.30 -18.44 4.66
N ILE A 112 14.23 -19.02 4.13
CA ILE A 112 13.42 -20.00 4.87
C ILE A 112 14.25 -21.26 5.18
N GLU A 113 15.03 -21.77 4.23
CA GLU A 113 15.91 -22.92 4.45
C GLU A 113 17.05 -22.59 5.42
N MET A 114 17.57 -21.36 5.41
CA MET A 114 18.52 -20.89 6.41
C MET A 114 17.89 -20.87 7.80
N LEU A 115 16.67 -20.32 7.95
CA LEU A 115 15.92 -20.28 9.20
C LEU A 115 15.68 -21.68 9.75
N LYS A 116 15.30 -22.63 8.89
CA LYS A 116 15.09 -24.04 9.25
C LYS A 116 16.34 -24.69 9.84
N LYS A 117 17.53 -24.31 9.36
CA LYS A 117 18.81 -24.82 9.88
C LYS A 117 19.25 -24.11 11.16
N SER A 118 19.00 -22.80 11.27
CA SER A 118 19.47 -22.00 12.39
C SER A 118 18.57 -22.04 13.63
N ASP A 119 17.24 -22.06 13.43
CA ASP A 119 16.25 -21.98 14.51
C ASP A 119 15.10 -22.96 14.30
N PRO A 120 15.17 -24.16 14.92
CA PRO A 120 14.12 -25.16 14.85
C PRO A 120 12.77 -24.69 15.43
N LEU A 121 12.78 -23.79 16.42
CA LEU A 121 11.57 -23.28 17.05
C LEU A 121 10.86 -22.30 16.11
N ALA A 122 11.59 -21.34 15.53
CA ALA A 122 11.04 -20.43 14.53
C ALA A 122 10.49 -21.20 13.31
N TRP A 123 11.19 -22.23 12.84
CA TRP A 123 10.71 -23.09 11.77
C TRP A 123 9.43 -23.85 12.14
N LYS A 124 9.35 -24.39 13.36
CA LYS A 124 8.13 -25.06 13.85
C LYS A 124 6.95 -24.08 13.88
N THR A 125 7.15 -22.87 14.38
CA THR A 125 6.15 -21.80 14.39
C THR A 125 5.68 -21.45 12.98
N LEU A 126 6.62 -21.23 12.05
CA LEU A 126 6.30 -20.94 10.65
C LEU A 126 5.53 -22.10 9.97
N SER A 127 5.93 -23.34 10.25
CA SER A 127 5.29 -24.54 9.70
C SER A 127 3.85 -24.69 10.21
N MET A 128 3.64 -24.49 11.52
CA MET A 128 2.30 -24.51 12.12
C MET A 128 1.42 -23.39 11.57
N ALA A 129 1.94 -22.16 11.45
CA ALA A 129 1.22 -21.04 10.86
C ALA A 129 0.85 -21.31 9.39
N SER A 130 1.77 -21.88 8.61
CA SER A 130 1.51 -22.25 7.21
C SER A 130 0.46 -23.35 7.09
N GLN A 131 0.48 -24.34 7.97
CA GLN A 131 -0.52 -25.41 8.03
C GLN A 131 -1.89 -24.84 8.43
N TYR A 132 -1.92 -23.97 9.44
CA TYR A 132 -3.14 -23.28 9.86
C TYR A 132 -3.73 -22.46 8.72
N ALA A 133 -2.91 -21.65 8.03
CA ALA A 133 -3.36 -20.84 6.90
C ALA A 133 -3.92 -21.69 5.74
N ARG A 134 -3.33 -22.85 5.46
CA ARG A 134 -3.84 -23.78 4.43
C ARG A 134 -5.14 -24.47 4.83
N ASN A 135 -5.32 -24.74 6.12
CA ASN A 135 -6.49 -25.43 6.64
C ASN A 135 -7.60 -24.47 7.10
N LYS A 136 -7.34 -23.15 7.08
CA LYS A 136 -8.31 -22.15 7.47
C LYS A 136 -9.37 -22.03 6.37
N VAL A 137 -10.61 -22.33 6.73
CA VAL A 137 -11.76 -22.22 5.83
C VAL A 137 -12.22 -20.77 5.66
N THR A 138 -11.95 -19.91 6.65
CA THR A 138 -12.41 -18.51 6.67
C THR A 138 -11.51 -17.60 5.85
N ARG A 139 -12.09 -16.68 5.07
CA ARG A 139 -11.36 -15.69 4.26
C ARG A 139 -10.35 -14.83 5.03
N TYR A 140 -10.69 -14.40 6.25
CA TYR A 140 -9.86 -13.47 7.03
C TYR A 140 -9.06 -14.16 8.13
N CYS A 141 -7.82 -13.71 8.35
CA CYS A 141 -6.96 -14.22 9.43
C CYS A 141 -7.49 -13.87 10.83
N ASP A 142 -8.14 -12.71 10.99
CA ASP A 142 -8.81 -12.27 12.20
C ASP A 142 -10.24 -11.82 11.87
N MET A 143 -11.24 -12.65 12.18
CA MET A 143 -12.64 -12.32 11.90
C MET A 143 -13.13 -11.13 12.73
N ARG A 144 -12.65 -10.95 13.97
CA ARG A 144 -13.14 -9.89 14.86
C ARG A 144 -12.72 -8.51 14.39
N GLU A 145 -11.49 -8.40 13.89
CA GLU A 145 -10.98 -7.16 13.35
C GLU A 145 -11.77 -6.74 12.09
N PHE A 146 -11.97 -7.68 11.16
CA PHE A 146 -12.73 -7.42 9.93
C PHE A 146 -14.22 -7.17 10.20
N GLU A 147 -14.84 -7.86 11.16
CA GLU A 147 -16.19 -7.56 11.63
C GLU A 147 -16.28 -6.12 12.16
N GLY A 148 -15.26 -5.64 12.87
CA GLY A 148 -15.16 -4.25 13.32
C GLY A 148 -15.10 -3.24 12.17
N TYR A 149 -14.34 -3.53 11.12
CA TYR A 149 -14.29 -2.70 9.91
C TYR A 149 -15.64 -2.68 9.18
N PHE A 150 -16.26 -3.84 9.00
CA PHE A 150 -17.55 -3.95 8.31
C PHE A 150 -18.67 -3.30 9.10
N HIS A 151 -18.65 -3.44 10.43
CA HIS A 151 -19.55 -2.73 11.33
C HIS A 151 -19.40 -1.21 11.19
N THR A 152 -18.17 -0.71 11.11
CA THR A 152 -17.90 0.72 10.92
C THR A 152 -18.44 1.22 9.57
N ALA A 153 -18.22 0.47 8.49
CA ALA A 153 -18.77 0.80 7.17
C ALA A 153 -20.31 0.82 7.18
N LYS A 154 -20.95 -0.18 7.81
CA LYS A 154 -22.41 -0.22 8.00
C LYS A 154 -22.92 0.96 8.85
N MET A 155 -22.19 1.37 9.88
CA MET A 155 -22.54 2.55 10.68
C MET A 155 -22.49 3.84 9.87
N LEU A 156 -21.47 4.01 9.01
CA LEU A 156 -21.39 5.15 8.09
C LEU A 156 -22.54 5.13 7.06
N LEU A 157 -22.86 3.97 6.50
CA LEU A 157 -23.99 3.80 5.58
C LEU A 157 -25.33 4.12 6.25
N SER A 158 -25.56 3.58 7.45
CA SER A 158 -26.74 3.86 8.25
C SER A 158 -26.88 5.36 8.54
N ARG A 159 -25.77 6.01 8.93
CA ARG A 159 -25.75 7.45 9.17
C ARG A 159 -26.02 8.25 7.90
N PHE A 160 -25.45 7.85 6.77
CA PHE A 160 -25.71 8.46 5.47
C PHE A 160 -27.19 8.40 5.13
N HIS A 161 -27.79 7.21 5.17
CA HIS A 161 -29.22 7.02 4.88
C HIS A 161 -30.12 7.77 5.85
N PHE A 162 -29.76 7.84 7.15
CA PHE A 162 -30.49 8.64 8.13
C PHE A 162 -30.47 10.13 7.78
N VAL A 163 -29.32 10.68 7.42
CA VAL A 163 -29.19 12.10 7.02
C VAL A 163 -29.92 12.37 5.70
N CYS A 164 -29.86 11.43 4.76
CA CYS A 164 -30.48 11.55 3.45
C CYS A 164 -31.98 11.20 3.43
N ASN A 165 -32.56 10.69 4.51
CA ASN A 165 -33.93 10.18 4.54
C ASN A 165 -35.00 11.25 4.22
N GLY A 166 -34.63 12.54 4.24
CA GLY A 166 -35.51 13.66 3.88
C GLY A 166 -35.36 14.20 2.45
N SER A 167 -34.29 13.87 1.73
CA SER A 167 -33.98 14.46 0.40
C SER A 167 -33.48 13.46 -0.65
N ALA A 168 -33.09 12.26 -0.22
CA ALA A 168 -32.59 11.15 -1.03
C ALA A 168 -31.83 11.61 -2.29
N PRO A 169 -30.73 12.38 -2.14
CA PRO A 169 -30.12 13.13 -3.25
C PRO A 169 -29.66 12.22 -4.39
N LEU A 170 -29.23 11.00 -4.09
CA LEU A 170 -28.82 10.02 -5.09
C LEU A 170 -29.99 9.33 -5.81
N ARG A 171 -31.25 9.59 -5.40
CA ARG A 171 -32.48 9.07 -6.02
C ARG A 171 -33.38 10.17 -6.59
N SER A 172 -33.17 11.41 -6.17
CA SER A 172 -33.99 12.55 -6.58
C SER A 172 -33.84 12.86 -8.07
N LYS A 173 -34.96 13.31 -8.68
CA LYS A 173 -34.97 13.77 -10.08
C LYS A 173 -34.41 15.19 -10.14
N TRP A 174 -33.13 15.30 -10.44
CA TRP A 174 -32.40 16.56 -10.56
C TRP A 174 -32.90 17.48 -11.69
N THR A 175 -33.78 17.00 -12.56
CA THR A 175 -34.48 17.79 -13.59
C THR A 175 -35.69 18.56 -13.05
N SER A 176 -36.14 18.29 -11.82
CA SER A 176 -37.37 18.89 -11.28
C SER A 176 -37.12 20.26 -10.62
N PRO A 177 -37.93 21.30 -10.92
CA PRO A 177 -37.74 22.65 -10.36
C PRO A 177 -37.80 22.71 -8.83
N GLU A 178 -38.64 21.87 -8.22
CA GLU A 178 -38.83 21.81 -6.76
C GLU A 178 -37.58 21.28 -6.04
N THR A 179 -36.97 20.21 -6.59
CA THR A 179 -35.74 19.62 -6.04
C THR A 179 -34.57 20.59 -6.14
N LEU A 180 -34.46 21.33 -7.25
CA LEU A 180 -33.42 22.33 -7.47
C LEU A 180 -33.51 23.49 -6.47
N LEU A 181 -34.74 23.92 -6.15
CA LEU A 181 -34.99 25.01 -5.20
C LEU A 181 -34.62 24.62 -3.76
N LEU A 182 -34.83 23.35 -3.39
CA LEU A 182 -34.53 22.82 -2.06
C LEU A 182 -33.04 22.44 -1.88
N ALA A 183 -32.37 22.00 -2.94
CA ALA A 183 -31.02 21.42 -2.85
C ALA A 183 -29.89 22.45 -2.68
N LYS A 184 -30.10 23.71 -3.07
CA LYS A 184 -29.08 24.79 -3.02
C LYS A 184 -27.71 24.41 -3.62
N LEU A 185 -27.71 23.58 -4.67
CA LEU A 185 -26.51 23.13 -5.38
C LEU A 185 -26.19 24.03 -6.58
N GLN A 186 -24.93 24.08 -6.97
CA GLN A 186 -24.45 24.73 -8.20
C GLN A 186 -24.75 23.86 -9.42
N SER A 187 -24.77 24.48 -10.62
CA SER A 187 -25.12 23.77 -11.86
C SER A 187 -24.23 22.55 -12.17
N HIS A 188 -22.92 22.66 -11.91
CA HIS A 188 -21.97 21.55 -12.13
C HIS A 188 -22.17 20.40 -11.14
N GLU A 189 -22.61 20.68 -9.91
CA GLU A 189 -22.90 19.66 -8.90
C GLU A 189 -24.17 18.89 -9.27
N ILE A 190 -25.18 19.59 -9.80
CA ILE A 190 -26.42 18.99 -10.30
C ILE A 190 -26.13 18.06 -11.49
N GLU A 191 -25.30 18.52 -12.43
CA GLU A 191 -24.86 17.73 -13.57
C GLU A 191 -24.12 16.47 -13.11
N PHE A 192 -23.14 16.62 -12.21
CA PHE A 192 -22.41 15.49 -11.64
C PHE A 192 -23.33 14.46 -10.95
N MET A 193 -24.32 14.91 -10.19
CA MET A 193 -25.27 14.01 -9.53
C MET A 193 -26.12 13.24 -10.54
N GLY A 194 -26.53 13.90 -11.63
CA GLY A 194 -27.25 13.26 -12.74
C GLY A 194 -26.41 12.24 -13.50
N GLU A 195 -25.16 12.59 -13.86
CA GLU A 195 -24.22 11.68 -14.51
C GLU A 195 -23.92 10.45 -13.66
N THR A 196 -23.72 10.66 -12.36
CA THR A 196 -23.45 9.57 -11.40
C THR A 196 -24.64 8.61 -11.31
N GLN A 197 -25.89 9.11 -11.30
CA GLN A 197 -27.08 8.27 -11.32
C GLN A 197 -27.15 7.42 -12.60
N VAL A 198 -26.89 8.01 -13.76
CA VAL A 198 -26.89 7.30 -15.05
C VAL A 198 -25.83 6.20 -15.07
N GLU A 199 -24.63 6.48 -14.56
CA GLU A 199 -23.55 5.50 -14.53
C GLU A 199 -23.83 4.34 -13.56
N ILE A 200 -24.44 4.62 -12.41
CA ILE A 200 -24.85 3.58 -11.46
C ILE A 200 -25.96 2.71 -12.05
N LEU A 201 -26.96 3.29 -12.73
CA LEU A 201 -27.99 2.53 -13.42
C LEU A 201 -27.42 1.67 -14.55
N ARG A 202 -26.43 2.17 -15.29
CA ARG A 202 -25.73 1.41 -16.33
C ARG A 202 -25.06 0.15 -15.79
N ARG A 203 -24.54 0.21 -14.56
CA ARG A 203 -23.81 -0.88 -13.89
C ARG A 203 -24.64 -1.60 -12.82
N GLU A 204 -25.95 -1.34 -12.75
CA GLU A 204 -26.80 -1.82 -11.65
C GLU A 204 -26.70 -3.34 -11.44
N THR A 205 -26.75 -4.13 -12.51
CA THR A 205 -26.66 -5.59 -12.42
C THR A 205 -25.30 -6.05 -11.86
N GLU A 206 -24.21 -5.44 -12.29
CA GLU A 206 -22.86 -5.76 -11.80
C GLU A 206 -22.73 -5.42 -10.32
N LEU A 207 -23.22 -4.24 -9.94
CA LEU A 207 -23.17 -3.72 -8.57
C LEU A 207 -24.01 -4.58 -7.61
N LEU A 208 -25.24 -4.95 -8.00
CA LEU A 208 -26.09 -5.84 -7.20
C LEU A 208 -25.45 -7.23 -7.01
N GLN A 209 -24.76 -7.76 -8.03
CA GLN A 209 -24.03 -9.03 -7.92
C GLN A 209 -22.89 -8.97 -6.89
N LEU A 210 -22.23 -7.82 -6.70
CA LEU A 210 -21.19 -7.68 -5.67
C LEU A 210 -21.75 -7.99 -4.28
N ARG A 211 -22.99 -7.57 -4.01
CA ARG A 211 -23.69 -7.82 -2.75
C ARG A 211 -24.12 -9.27 -2.63
N GLU A 212 -24.79 -9.80 -3.66
CA GLU A 212 -25.26 -11.19 -3.67
C GLU A 212 -24.13 -12.21 -3.51
N LYS A 213 -22.95 -11.88 -4.02
CA LYS A 213 -21.77 -12.73 -3.92
C LYS A 213 -20.88 -12.44 -2.71
N HIS A 214 -21.24 -11.52 -1.81
CA HIS A 214 -20.42 -11.16 -0.64
C HIS A 214 -18.98 -10.74 -0.98
N LYS A 215 -18.80 -9.98 -2.07
CA LYS A 215 -17.50 -9.49 -2.53
C LYS A 215 -17.07 -8.22 -1.78
N TYR A 216 -16.87 -8.33 -0.47
CA TYR A 216 -16.59 -7.19 0.42
C TYR A 216 -15.34 -6.39 0.02
N GLU A 217 -14.34 -7.04 -0.58
CA GLU A 217 -13.09 -6.44 -1.03
C GLU A 217 -13.17 -5.76 -2.40
N SER A 218 -14.26 -5.99 -3.14
CA SER A 218 -14.41 -5.38 -4.45
C SER A 218 -14.56 -3.88 -4.33
N ASP A 219 -13.92 -3.16 -5.24
CA ASP A 219 -14.15 -1.74 -5.41
C ASP A 219 -15.65 -1.46 -5.52
N LEU A 220 -16.09 -0.38 -4.88
CA LEU A 220 -17.48 0.08 -4.82
C LEU A 220 -18.44 -0.75 -3.96
N TYR A 221 -18.09 -1.93 -3.43
CA TYR A 221 -19.01 -2.79 -2.64
C TYR A 221 -19.79 -2.02 -1.58
N TRP A 222 -19.10 -1.20 -0.78
CA TRP A 222 -19.73 -0.40 0.28
C TRP A 222 -20.40 0.85 -0.28
N CYS A 223 -19.77 1.55 -1.23
CA CYS A 223 -20.27 2.81 -1.77
C CYS A 223 -21.56 2.65 -2.57
N GLN A 224 -21.70 1.56 -3.33
CA GLN A 224 -22.90 1.31 -4.14
C GLN A 224 -24.18 1.22 -3.29
N GLN A 225 -24.07 0.79 -2.03
CA GLN A 225 -25.20 0.67 -1.11
C GLN A 225 -25.79 2.02 -0.68
N MET A 226 -25.13 3.14 -0.98
CA MET A 226 -25.71 4.48 -0.83
C MET A 226 -26.84 4.75 -1.84
N PHE A 227 -26.84 4.04 -2.98
CA PHE A 227 -27.76 4.28 -4.10
C PHE A 227 -29.01 3.37 -4.06
N PHE A 228 -29.02 2.33 -3.23
CA PHE A 228 -30.09 1.33 -3.20
C PHE A 228 -30.88 1.33 -1.88
N ASP A 229 -32.19 1.14 -1.98
CA ASP A 229 -33.12 1.17 -0.84
C ASP A 229 -33.05 -0.10 0.01
N ASN A 230 -32.75 -1.23 -0.64
CA ASN A 230 -32.58 -2.53 0.00
C ASN A 230 -31.18 -2.72 0.59
N TRP A 231 -30.54 -1.65 1.08
CA TRP A 231 -29.22 -1.72 1.70
C TRP A 231 -29.28 -2.58 2.98
N ASP A 232 -28.19 -3.31 3.25
CA ASP A 232 -28.15 -4.24 4.38
C ASP A 232 -27.84 -3.51 5.70
N SER A 233 -28.88 -3.33 6.51
CA SER A 233 -28.77 -2.81 7.88
C SER A 233 -28.58 -3.90 8.94
N GLY A 234 -28.50 -5.17 8.52
CA GLY A 234 -28.36 -6.33 9.39
C GLY A 234 -26.99 -6.44 10.06
N SER A 235 -26.85 -7.45 10.92
CA SER A 235 -25.64 -7.74 11.70
C SER A 235 -24.37 -7.81 10.82
N PRO A 236 -23.18 -7.40 11.31
CA PRO A 236 -21.94 -7.41 10.54
C PRO A 236 -21.33 -8.81 10.32
N ASN A 237 -22.15 -9.87 10.39
CA ASN A 237 -21.65 -11.23 10.22
C ASN A 237 -21.05 -11.38 8.81
N ILE A 238 -19.82 -11.89 8.76
CA ILE A 238 -19.08 -12.07 7.51
C ILE A 238 -19.50 -13.40 6.90
N GLU A 239 -20.03 -13.36 5.69
CA GLU A 239 -20.40 -14.54 4.92
C GLU A 239 -19.38 -14.81 3.82
N ASP A 240 -19.12 -16.08 3.51
CA ASP A 240 -18.19 -16.43 2.43
C ASP A 240 -18.76 -16.06 1.04
N GLU A 241 -17.88 -15.89 0.06
CA GLU A 241 -18.25 -15.53 -1.32
C GLU A 241 -19.01 -16.68 -1.93
N VAL A 242 -20.12 -16.34 -2.58
CA VAL A 242 -20.92 -17.30 -3.35
C VAL A 242 -20.42 -17.28 -4.80
N PHE A 243 -19.96 -18.44 -5.29
CA PHE A 243 -19.44 -18.60 -6.64
C PHE A 243 -20.56 -18.66 -7.69
#